data_AF-A0A059X2E5-F1
#
_entry.id   AF-A0A059X2E5-F1
#
_cell.length_a   1.000
_cell.length_b   1.000
_cell.length_c   1.000
_cell.angle_alpha   90.00
_cell.angle_beta   90.00
_cell.angle_gamma   90.00
#
_symmetry.space_group_name_H-M   'P 1'
#
loop_
_entity.id
_entity.type
_entity.pdbx_description
1 polymer ?
#
loop_
_entity_poly.entity_id
_entity_poly.type
_entity_poly.pdbx_seq_one_letter_code
_entity_poly.pdbx_strand_id
1 'polypeptide(L)'
;QHSMRAVFDWSWRLLSDAERQVLRQLSVFRGGFTREAATTVAGASLRLLAGLVHKSLLHWRPGEGVAGRYEIHELLRQFAAEHLTASRERAAVEARHGQYYLSFMAERERRLTRNEPRVAAAEVRGELDNVRQAWAWATSQGRVDELYRTAHSLGQFYMLSTEPAGQRLCRDHTGKSEQLFHC
;
A
#
# COMPACT_ATOMS: atom_id res chain seq x y z
N GLN A 1 3.97 28.74 -0.66
CA GLN A 1 4.38 27.72 0.34
C GLN A 1 5.79 27.21 0.00
N HIS A 2 6.86 27.95 0.35
CA HIS A 2 8.25 27.55 0.06
C HIS A 2 8.94 26.78 1.22
N SER A 3 8.37 26.78 2.43
CA SER A 3 9.05 26.23 3.62
C SER A 3 9.15 24.71 3.65
N MET A 4 8.07 23.96 3.31
CA MET A 4 8.10 22.49 3.38
C MET A 4 8.97 21.85 2.30
N ARG A 5 8.98 22.41 1.08
CA ARG A 5 9.81 21.90 -0.01
C ARG A 5 11.31 22.05 0.30
N ALA A 6 11.70 23.19 0.88
CA ALA A 6 13.08 23.41 1.33
C ALA A 6 13.53 22.40 2.41
N VAL A 7 12.62 22.02 3.32
CA VAL A 7 12.90 20.97 4.32
C VAL A 7 13.13 19.62 3.63
N PHE A 8 12.28 19.24 2.67
CA PHE A 8 12.48 17.99 1.94
C PHE A 8 13.75 17.99 1.09
N ASP A 9 14.10 19.11 0.45
CA ASP A 9 15.36 19.25 -0.29
C ASP A 9 16.59 19.07 0.61
N TRP A 10 16.51 19.52 1.86
CA TRP A 10 17.58 19.31 2.83
C TRP A 10 17.64 17.84 3.27
N SER A 11 16.51 17.24 3.66
CA SER A 11 16.44 15.82 4.02
C SER A 11 16.92 14.92 2.88
N TRP A 12 16.59 15.25 1.62
CA TRP A 12 17.01 14.54 0.42
C TRP A 12 18.51 14.57 0.19
N ARG A 13 19.16 15.72 0.46
CA ARG A 13 20.62 15.86 0.33
C ARG A 13 21.39 15.03 1.34
N LEU A 14 20.81 14.78 2.53
CA LEU A 14 21.40 13.95 3.58
C LEU A 14 21.26 12.44 3.35
N LEU A 15 20.47 12.02 2.35
CA LEU A 15 20.33 10.62 2.01
C LEU A 15 21.53 10.11 1.22
N SER A 16 21.92 8.87 1.51
CA SER A 16 22.81 8.12 0.63
C SER A 16 22.16 7.89 -0.73
N ASP A 17 22.96 7.57 -1.74
CA ASP A 17 22.44 7.30 -3.09
C ASP A 17 21.45 6.13 -3.11
N ALA A 18 21.72 5.08 -2.33
CA ALA A 18 20.83 3.94 -2.19
C ALA A 18 19.49 4.34 -1.54
N GLU A 19 19.51 5.20 -0.51
CA GLU A 19 18.28 5.70 0.12
C GLU A 19 17.49 6.62 -0.80
N ARG A 20 18.15 7.51 -1.55
CA ARG A 20 17.50 8.35 -2.57
C ARG A 20 16.84 7.49 -3.64
N GLN A 21 17.54 6.47 -4.13
CA GLN A 21 17.03 5.54 -5.12
C GLN A 21 15.81 4.77 -4.59
N VAL A 22 15.88 4.21 -3.38
CA VAL A 22 14.74 3.49 -2.82
C VAL A 22 13.57 4.45 -2.57
N LEU A 23 13.80 5.63 -1.99
CA LEU A 23 12.74 6.59 -1.71
C LEU A 23 12.02 7.07 -2.99
N ARG A 24 12.75 7.36 -4.08
CA ARG A 24 12.11 7.67 -5.38
C ARG A 24 11.27 6.51 -5.89
N GLN A 25 11.74 5.26 -5.79
CA GLN A 25 11.00 4.11 -6.30
C GLN A 25 9.76 3.82 -5.44
N LEU A 26 9.85 3.98 -4.12
CA LEU A 26 8.71 3.82 -3.20
C LEU A 26 7.63 4.90 -3.40
N SER A 27 7.94 6.02 -4.06
CA SER A 27 6.94 7.06 -4.37
C SER A 27 5.81 6.60 -5.30
N VAL A 28 6.01 5.46 -5.99
CA VAL A 28 5.01 4.85 -6.86
C VAL A 28 3.78 4.38 -6.07
N PHE A 29 3.95 3.95 -4.82
CA PHE A 29 2.86 3.43 -3.98
C PHE A 29 1.89 4.52 -3.53
N ARG A 30 0.61 4.17 -3.36
CA ARG A 30 -0.46 5.03 -2.84
C ARG A 30 -0.99 4.48 -1.52
N GLY A 31 -1.19 5.37 -0.53
CA GLY A 31 -1.65 5.03 0.83
C GLY A 31 -0.58 4.40 1.72
N GLY A 32 0.12 3.38 1.24
CA GLY A 32 1.21 2.70 1.95
C GLY A 32 1.57 1.38 1.27
N PHE A 33 2.44 0.59 1.89
CA PHE A 33 2.91 -0.67 1.32
C PHE A 33 3.49 -1.60 2.38
N THR A 34 3.47 -2.90 2.12
CA THR A 34 4.14 -3.89 2.97
C THR A 34 5.65 -3.92 2.67
N ARG A 35 6.42 -4.56 3.57
CA ARG A 35 7.84 -4.85 3.34
C ARG A 35 8.08 -5.64 2.05
N GLU A 36 7.22 -6.62 1.78
CA GLU A 36 7.32 -7.49 0.61
C GLU A 36 7.12 -6.70 -0.69
N ALA A 37 6.11 -5.83 -0.71
CA ALA A 37 5.86 -4.94 -1.84
C ALA A 37 7.05 -3.99 -2.07
N ALA A 38 7.57 -3.37 -1.02
CA ALA A 38 8.75 -2.49 -1.10
C ALA A 38 9.99 -3.23 -1.64
N THR A 39 10.20 -4.47 -1.21
CA THR A 39 11.32 -5.30 -1.67
C THR A 39 11.18 -5.60 -3.16
N THR A 40 9.99 -6.03 -3.58
CA THR A 40 9.73 -6.46 -4.96
C THR A 40 9.74 -5.30 -5.95
N VAL A 41 9.14 -4.17 -5.58
CA VAL A 41 8.96 -3.03 -6.49
C VAL A 41 10.17 -2.10 -6.50
N ALA A 42 10.81 -1.90 -5.35
CA ALA A 42 11.87 -0.90 -5.17
C ALA A 42 13.24 -1.51 -4.83
N GLY A 43 13.36 -2.83 -4.70
CA GLY A 43 14.60 -3.48 -4.23
C GLY A 43 14.97 -3.08 -2.80
N ALA A 44 14.00 -2.64 -2.01
CA ALA A 44 14.25 -2.07 -0.69
C ALA A 44 14.62 -3.17 0.31
N SER A 45 15.86 -3.13 0.82
CA SER A 45 16.27 -3.99 1.94
C SER A 45 15.69 -3.49 3.26
N LEU A 46 15.58 -4.38 4.25
CA LEU A 46 15.14 -4.02 5.60
C LEU A 46 16.00 -2.91 6.22
N ARG A 47 17.32 -2.93 5.96
CA ARG A 47 18.24 -1.90 6.43
C ARG A 47 17.91 -0.52 5.83
N LEU A 48 17.59 -0.45 4.54
CA LEU A 48 17.21 0.81 3.89
C LEU A 48 15.87 1.32 4.41
N LEU A 49 14.88 0.44 4.57
CA LEU A 49 13.58 0.80 5.14
C LEU A 49 13.73 1.32 6.58
N ALA A 50 14.52 0.64 7.42
CA ALA A 50 14.80 1.08 8.78
C ALA A 50 15.53 2.43 8.82
N GLY A 51 16.48 2.66 7.92
CA GLY A 51 17.18 3.94 7.78
C GLY A 51 16.25 5.09 7.41
N LEU A 52 15.30 4.86 6.51
CA LEU A 52 14.28 5.84 6.13
C LEU A 52 13.27 6.10 7.25
N VAL A 53 12.90 5.08 8.04
CA VAL A 53 12.06 5.25 9.24
C VAL A 53 12.78 6.07 10.31
N HIS A 54 14.07 5.78 10.57
CA HIS A 54 14.88 6.53 11.54
C HIS A 54 15.02 8.02 11.15
N LYS A 55 15.00 8.33 9.86
CA LYS A 55 15.04 9.71 9.34
C LYS A 55 13.65 10.34 9.20
N SER A 56 12.59 9.68 9.70
CA SER A 56 11.19 10.12 9.62
C SER A 56 10.68 10.36 8.20
N LEU A 57 11.27 9.68 7.21
CA LEU A 57 10.83 9.70 5.81
C LEU A 57 9.79 8.62 5.51
N LEU A 58 9.79 7.56 6.34
CA LEU A 58 8.76 6.54 6.39
C LEU A 58 8.21 6.43 7.82
N HIS A 59 6.96 6.05 7.93
CA HIS A 59 6.35 5.65 9.20
C HIS A 59 6.01 4.17 9.13
N TRP A 60 6.36 3.41 10.17
CA TRP A 60 5.97 2.01 10.30
C TRP A 60 4.71 1.90 11.16
N ARG A 61 3.70 1.20 10.64
CA ARG A 61 2.46 0.85 11.32
C ARG A 61 2.43 -0.66 11.56
N PRO A 62 2.45 -1.13 12.81
CA PRO A 62 2.22 -2.55 13.08
C PRO A 62 0.82 -2.94 12.62
N GLY A 63 0.67 -4.14 12.08
CA GLY A 63 -0.63 -4.70 11.72
C GLY A 63 -1.15 -5.57 12.86
N GLU A 64 -2.42 -5.43 13.21
CA GLU A 64 -3.11 -6.31 14.15
C GLU A 64 -3.76 -7.45 13.36
N GLY A 65 -3.16 -8.65 13.41
CA GLY A 65 -3.65 -9.82 12.66
C GLY A 65 -3.41 -9.76 11.14
N VAL A 66 -2.72 -8.73 10.63
CA VAL A 66 -2.30 -8.57 9.24
C VAL A 66 -0.84 -8.11 9.17
N ALA A 67 -0.24 -8.14 7.98
CA ALA A 67 1.12 -7.62 7.78
C ALA A 67 1.18 -6.12 8.08
N GLY A 68 2.19 -5.70 8.87
CA GLY A 68 2.45 -4.27 9.10
C GLY A 68 2.82 -3.52 7.83
N ARG A 69 2.65 -2.20 7.85
CA ARG A 69 2.74 -1.34 6.67
C ARG A 69 3.69 -0.16 6.89
N TYR A 70 4.33 0.25 5.81
CA TYR A 70 5.04 1.52 5.73
C TYR A 70 4.16 2.57 5.07
N GLU A 71 4.25 3.79 5.57
CA GLU A 71 3.54 4.96 5.06
C GLU A 71 4.55 6.06 4.70
N ILE A 72 4.36 6.69 3.54
CA ILE A 72 5.08 7.91 3.15
C ILE A 72 4.10 9.08 3.31
N HIS A 73 4.54 10.17 3.93
CA HIS A 73 3.73 11.39 3.97
C HIS A 73 3.45 11.89 2.54
N GLU A 74 2.20 12.21 2.20
CA GLU A 74 1.79 12.47 0.81
C GLU A 74 2.64 13.56 0.12
N LEU A 75 2.99 14.63 0.81
CA LEU A 75 3.87 15.68 0.24
C LEU A 75 5.28 15.18 -0.06
N LEU A 76 5.86 14.33 0.80
CA LEU A 76 7.16 13.71 0.56
C LEU A 76 7.09 12.70 -0.58
N ARG A 77 5.98 11.95 -0.67
CA ARG A 77 5.72 11.03 -1.77
C ARG A 77 5.67 11.78 -3.11
N GLN A 78 4.96 12.90 -3.17
CA GLN A 78 4.91 13.75 -4.37
C GLN A 78 6.29 14.27 -4.75
N PHE A 79 7.04 14.80 -3.77
CA PHE A 79 8.43 15.24 -3.97
C PHE A 79 9.32 14.12 -4.54
N ALA A 80 9.28 12.92 -3.94
CA ALA A 80 10.05 11.78 -4.42
C ALA A 80 9.58 11.27 -5.81
N ALA A 81 8.30 11.43 -6.14
CA ALA A 81 7.72 11.07 -7.44
C ALA A 81 8.19 12.00 -8.57
N GLU A 82 8.47 13.27 -8.28
CA GLU A 82 9.10 14.17 -9.26
C GLU A 82 10.50 13.65 -9.64
N HIS A 83 11.28 13.19 -8.66
CA HIS A 83 12.58 12.56 -8.92
C HIS A 83 12.46 11.24 -9.69
N LEU A 84 11.45 10.41 -9.39
CA LEU A 84 11.18 9.20 -10.18
C LEU A 84 10.82 9.56 -11.63
N THR A 85 9.98 10.59 -11.82
CA THR A 85 9.54 11.05 -13.14
C THR A 85 10.69 11.56 -14.00
N ALA A 86 11.66 12.24 -13.40
CA ALA A 86 12.86 12.69 -14.07
C ALA A 86 13.88 11.56 -14.34
N SER A 87 13.66 10.36 -13.79
CA SER A 87 14.58 9.22 -13.94
C SER A 87 14.20 8.31 -15.11
N ARG A 88 15.19 7.58 -15.65
CA ARG A 88 14.96 6.54 -16.66
C ARG A 88 14.31 5.27 -16.09
N GLU A 89 14.18 5.15 -14.77
CA GLU A 89 13.66 3.96 -14.09
C GLU A 89 12.14 3.93 -13.99
N ARG A 90 11.46 5.06 -14.25
CA ARG A 90 10.01 5.23 -14.03
C ARG A 90 9.20 4.07 -14.59
N ALA A 91 9.35 3.80 -15.89
CA ALA A 91 8.56 2.77 -16.57
C ALA A 91 8.78 1.37 -15.97
N ALA A 92 10.03 1.04 -15.59
CA ALA A 92 10.35 -0.24 -14.97
C ALA A 92 9.73 -0.36 -13.56
N VAL A 93 9.74 0.72 -12.78
CA VAL A 93 9.15 0.76 -11.44
C VAL A 93 7.62 0.65 -11.50
N GLU A 94 6.98 1.42 -12.39
CA GLU A 94 5.54 1.32 -12.64
C GLU A 94 5.13 -0.08 -13.11
N ALA A 95 5.94 -0.71 -13.97
CA ALA A 95 5.68 -2.08 -14.41
C ALA A 95 5.79 -3.11 -13.27
N ARG A 96 6.83 -3.02 -12.44
CA ARG A 96 6.95 -3.92 -11.26
C ARG A 96 5.82 -3.71 -10.27
N HIS A 97 5.42 -2.46 -10.02
CA HIS A 97 4.28 -2.13 -9.16
C HIS A 97 2.98 -2.72 -9.71
N GLY A 98 2.70 -2.48 -10.99
CA GLY A 98 1.50 -2.99 -11.66
C GLY A 98 1.42 -4.51 -11.61
N GLN A 99 2.49 -5.20 -12.01
CA GLN A 99 2.56 -6.68 -11.99
C GLN A 99 2.41 -7.24 -10.57
N TYR A 100 3.02 -6.60 -9.57
CA TYR A 100 2.90 -7.02 -8.18
C TYR A 100 1.43 -6.98 -7.72
N TYR A 101 0.72 -5.87 -7.94
CA TYR A 101 -0.65 -5.73 -7.45
C TYR A 101 -1.69 -6.50 -8.28
N LEU A 102 -1.42 -6.77 -9.56
CA LEU A 102 -2.23 -7.71 -10.34
C LEU A 102 -2.06 -9.15 -9.82
N SER A 103 -0.82 -9.56 -9.54
CA SER A 103 -0.54 -10.88 -8.96
C SER A 103 -1.16 -11.02 -7.58
N PHE A 104 -1.03 -9.98 -6.74
CA PHE A 104 -1.72 -9.89 -5.45
C PHE A 104 -3.22 -10.15 -5.59
N MET A 105 -3.90 -9.48 -6.53
CA MET A 105 -5.34 -9.69 -6.76
C MET A 105 -5.67 -11.10 -7.28
N ALA A 106 -4.85 -11.64 -8.18
CA ALA A 106 -5.05 -12.99 -8.71
C ALA A 106 -4.93 -14.06 -7.61
N GLU A 107 -3.92 -13.95 -6.74
CA GLU A 107 -3.69 -14.89 -5.64
C GLU A 107 -4.80 -14.87 -4.58
N ARG A 108 -5.54 -13.76 -4.44
CA ARG A 108 -6.63 -13.63 -3.46
C ARG A 108 -7.99 -14.07 -4.01
N GLU A 109 -8.10 -14.45 -5.29
CA GLU A 109 -9.36 -14.86 -5.92
C GLU A 109 -10.12 -15.91 -5.11
N ARG A 110 -9.47 -17.02 -4.77
CA ARG A 110 -10.11 -18.12 -4.02
C ARG A 110 -10.53 -17.71 -2.61
N ARG A 111 -9.74 -16.86 -1.95
CA ARG A 111 -10.02 -16.39 -0.59
C ARG A 111 -11.19 -15.42 -0.57
N LEU A 112 -11.27 -14.52 -1.55
CA LEU A 112 -12.40 -13.62 -1.74
C LEU A 112 -13.70 -14.38 -2.06
N THR A 113 -13.63 -15.52 -2.74
CA THR A 113 -14.83 -16.27 -3.12
C THR A 113 -15.26 -17.31 -2.08
N ARG A 114 -14.33 -18.00 -1.41
CA ARG A 114 -14.68 -19.17 -0.56
C ARG A 114 -13.92 -19.28 0.77
N ASN A 115 -12.66 -18.84 0.85
CA ASN A 115 -11.81 -19.07 2.02
C ASN A 115 -11.54 -17.76 2.79
N GLU A 116 -12.36 -17.50 3.81
CA GLU A 116 -12.34 -16.29 4.64
C GLU A 116 -12.52 -14.97 3.85
N PRO A 117 -13.65 -14.80 3.12
CA PRO A 117 -13.87 -13.62 2.27
C PRO A 117 -13.70 -12.26 2.95
N ARG A 118 -14.06 -12.17 4.24
CA ARG A 118 -13.94 -10.94 5.03
C ARG A 118 -12.49 -10.55 5.32
N VAL A 119 -11.63 -11.52 5.63
CA VAL A 119 -10.20 -11.28 5.90
C VAL A 119 -9.51 -10.86 4.61
N ALA A 120 -9.76 -11.59 3.52
CA ALA A 120 -9.23 -11.23 2.20
C ALA A 120 -9.71 -9.85 1.73
N ALA A 121 -10.99 -9.51 1.98
CA ALA A 121 -11.50 -8.19 1.67
C ALA A 121 -10.84 -7.08 2.51
N ALA A 122 -10.53 -7.33 3.79
CA ALA A 122 -9.80 -6.38 4.62
C ALA A 122 -8.36 -6.16 4.12
N GLU A 123 -7.67 -7.23 3.71
CA GLU A 123 -6.34 -7.14 3.08
C GLU A 123 -6.38 -6.30 1.79
N VAL A 124 -7.32 -6.59 0.88
CA VAL A 124 -7.49 -5.86 -0.38
C VAL A 124 -7.86 -4.40 -0.11
N ARG A 125 -8.68 -4.12 0.90
CA ARG A 125 -9.03 -2.75 1.28
C ARG A 125 -7.81 -1.92 1.68
N GLY A 126 -6.85 -2.52 2.38
CA GLY A 126 -5.59 -1.87 2.72
C GLY A 126 -4.71 -1.55 1.51
N GLU A 127 -4.87 -2.26 0.39
CA GLU A 127 -4.10 -2.09 -0.84
C GLU A 127 -4.89 -1.45 -2.00
N LEU A 128 -6.13 -1.01 -1.75
CA LEU A 128 -7.06 -0.67 -2.82
C LEU A 128 -6.56 0.43 -3.76
N ASP A 129 -5.89 1.46 -3.21
CA ASP A 129 -5.35 2.55 -4.03
C ASP A 129 -4.19 2.08 -4.92
N ASN A 130 -3.36 1.16 -4.42
CA ASN A 130 -2.32 0.52 -5.23
C ASN A 130 -2.91 -0.41 -6.31
N VAL A 131 -3.96 -1.16 -5.98
CA VAL A 131 -4.66 -2.03 -6.94
C VAL A 131 -5.30 -1.21 -8.07
N ARG A 132 -5.96 -0.10 -7.74
CA ARG A 132 -6.53 0.83 -8.73
C ARG A 132 -5.46 1.40 -9.65
N GLN A 133 -4.33 1.81 -9.09
CA GLN A 133 -3.20 2.30 -9.86
C GLN A 133 -2.62 1.23 -10.79
N ALA A 134 -2.49 -0.01 -10.32
CA ALA A 134 -2.03 -1.14 -11.13
C ALA A 134 -2.98 -1.45 -12.29
N TRP A 135 -4.29 -1.38 -12.06
CA TRP A 135 -5.30 -1.53 -13.10
C TRP A 135 -5.25 -0.41 -14.14
N ALA A 136 -5.07 0.84 -13.71
CA ALA A 136 -4.89 1.97 -14.61
C ALA A 136 -3.63 1.80 -15.49
N TRP A 137 -2.52 1.37 -14.88
CA TRP A 137 -1.30 1.03 -15.60
C TRP A 137 -1.53 -0.10 -16.61
N ALA A 138 -2.11 -1.23 -16.20
CA ALA A 138 -2.38 -2.37 -17.06
C ALA A 138 -3.26 -2.00 -18.27
N THR A 139 -4.26 -1.14 -18.04
CA THR A 139 -5.15 -0.62 -19.09
C THR A 139 -4.36 0.22 -20.10
N SER A 140 -3.51 1.14 -19.62
CA SER A 140 -2.64 1.95 -20.49
C SER A 140 -1.63 1.14 -21.30
N GLN A 141 -1.24 -0.03 -20.80
CA GLN A 141 -0.28 -0.94 -21.43
C GLN A 141 -0.95 -2.04 -22.27
N GLY A 142 -2.29 -2.04 -22.39
CA GLY A 142 -3.02 -3.06 -23.16
C GLY A 142 -2.91 -4.48 -22.60
N ARG A 143 -2.71 -4.63 -21.27
CA ARG A 143 -2.53 -5.93 -20.60
C ARG A 143 -3.85 -6.66 -20.35
N VAL A 144 -4.57 -6.93 -21.44
CA VAL A 144 -5.94 -7.45 -21.41
C VAL A 144 -6.04 -8.78 -20.64
N ASP A 145 -5.10 -9.72 -20.83
CA ASP A 145 -5.11 -11.01 -20.13
C ASP A 145 -4.88 -10.89 -18.62
N GLU A 146 -4.08 -9.92 -18.18
CA GLU A 146 -3.84 -9.66 -16.74
C GLU A 146 -5.06 -9.00 -16.10
N LEU A 147 -5.74 -8.10 -16.82
CA LEU A 147 -7.00 -7.49 -16.40
C LEU A 147 -8.11 -8.54 -16.27
N TYR A 148 -8.32 -9.40 -17.27
CA TYR A 148 -9.34 -10.44 -17.22
C TYR A 148 -9.12 -11.41 -16.03
N ARG A 149 -7.88 -11.82 -15.78
CA ARG A 149 -7.54 -12.72 -14.66
C ARG A 149 -7.84 -12.13 -13.28
N THR A 150 -7.80 -10.80 -13.15
CA THR A 150 -8.02 -10.14 -11.86
C THR A 150 -9.43 -9.53 -11.72
N ALA A 151 -10.18 -9.44 -12.82
CA ALA A 151 -11.52 -8.84 -12.86
C ALA A 151 -12.51 -9.56 -11.93
N HIS A 152 -12.46 -10.89 -11.88
CA HIS A 152 -13.35 -11.65 -10.99
C HIS A 152 -13.06 -11.34 -9.52
N SER A 153 -11.78 -11.40 -9.09
CA SER A 153 -11.37 -11.04 -7.73
C SER A 153 -11.81 -9.62 -7.35
N LEU A 154 -11.63 -8.64 -8.26
CA LEU A 154 -11.99 -7.25 -7.99
C LEU A 154 -13.51 -7.09 -7.86
N GLY A 155 -14.29 -7.74 -8.73
CA GLY A 155 -15.76 -7.76 -8.64
C GLY A 155 -16.25 -8.36 -7.32
N GLN A 156 -15.67 -9.50 -6.90
CA GLN A 156 -16.00 -10.15 -5.63
C GLN A 156 -15.69 -9.27 -4.43
N PHE A 157 -14.55 -8.59 -4.42
CA PHE A 157 -14.21 -7.62 -3.39
C PHE A 157 -15.25 -6.49 -3.28
N TYR A 158 -15.68 -5.92 -4.42
CA TYR A 158 -16.67 -4.87 -4.42
C TYR A 158 -18.02 -5.35 -3.90
N MET A 159 -18.49 -6.54 -4.33
CA MET A 159 -19.74 -7.12 -3.81
C MET A 159 -19.72 -7.27 -2.28
N LEU A 160 -18.63 -7.82 -1.73
CA LEU A 160 -18.46 -7.97 -0.28
C LEU A 160 -18.34 -6.63 0.46
N SER A 161 -17.81 -5.60 -0.20
CA SER A 161 -17.64 -4.27 0.38
C SER A 161 -18.90 -3.42 0.33
N THR A 162 -19.84 -3.75 -0.57
CA THR A 162 -21.14 -3.08 -0.69
C THR A 162 -22.22 -3.64 0.23
N GLU A 163 -21.98 -4.75 0.93
CA GLU A 163 -22.95 -5.26 1.89
C GLU A 163 -23.04 -4.38 3.15
N PRO A 164 -24.24 -3.89 3.55
CA PRO A 164 -24.42 -3.03 4.72
C PRO A 164 -24.12 -3.71 6.08
N ALA A 165 -23.68 -4.97 6.09
CA ALA A 165 -23.29 -5.71 7.29
C ALA A 165 -22.01 -5.19 7.98
N GLY A 166 -21.23 -4.33 7.31
CA GLY A 166 -19.99 -3.75 7.86
C GLY A 166 -20.16 -2.65 8.91
N GLN A 167 -21.36 -2.11 9.11
CA GLN A 167 -21.61 -1.00 10.05
C GLN A 167 -22.04 -1.43 11.46
N ARG A 168 -22.27 -2.73 11.72
CA ARG A 168 -22.85 -3.18 13.00
C ARG A 168 -21.82 -3.64 14.05
N LEU A 169 -20.57 -3.93 13.66
CA LEU A 169 -19.57 -4.51 14.58
C LEU A 169 -18.72 -3.50 15.36
N CYS A 170 -18.80 -2.19 15.07
CA CYS A 170 -18.14 -1.15 15.91
C CYS A 170 -18.99 -0.71 17.11
N ARG A 171 -20.19 -1.27 17.33
CA ARG A 171 -21.04 -0.93 18.49
C ARG A 171 -21.05 -1.98 19.62
N ASP A 172 -20.53 -3.18 19.37
CA ASP A 172 -20.62 -4.29 20.34
C ASP A 172 -19.37 -4.46 21.22
N HIS A 173 -18.42 -3.52 21.22
CA HIS A 173 -17.23 -3.54 22.09
C HIS A 173 -17.14 -2.39 23.12
N THR A 174 -18.23 -1.65 23.36
CA THR A 174 -18.30 -0.63 24.43
C THR A 174 -19.52 -0.75 25.34
N GLY A 175 -20.08 -1.95 25.50
CA GLY A 175 -21.25 -2.13 26.36
C GLY A 175 -21.37 -3.54 26.93
N LYS A 176 -20.50 -3.90 27.87
CA LYS A 176 -20.78 -4.83 28.99
C LYS A 176 -19.54 -5.04 29.86
N SER A 177 -19.35 -4.13 30.81
CA SER A 177 -18.61 -4.41 32.03
C SER A 177 -19.10 -3.45 33.11
N GLU A 178 -20.33 -3.69 33.57
CA GLU A 178 -20.79 -3.21 34.86
C GLU A 178 -21.51 -4.35 35.57
N GLN A 179 -21.24 -4.45 36.88
CA GLN A 179 -21.87 -5.30 37.90
C GLN A 179 -21.29 -6.71 38.11
N LEU A 180 -20.22 -6.76 38.90
CA LEU A 180 -20.09 -7.71 40.01
C LEU A 180 -19.36 -7.04 41.18
N PHE A 181 -20.08 -6.32 42.04
CA PHE A 181 -19.72 -6.11 43.45
C PHE A 181 -20.98 -5.82 44.27
N HIS A 182 -21.46 -6.83 44.99
CA HIS A 182 -22.24 -6.62 46.20
C HIS A 182 -21.99 -7.80 47.16
N CYS A 183 -21.14 -7.55 48.16
CA CYS A 183 -21.33 -7.93 49.56
C CYS A 183 -20.44 -7.02 50.41
#